data_AF-W9YFA4-F1
#
_entry.id   AF-W9YFA4-F1
#
_cell.length_a   1.000
_cell.length_b   1.000
_cell.length_c   1.000
_cell.angle_alpha   90.00
_cell.angle_beta   90.00
_cell.angle_gamma   90.00
#
_symmetry.space_group_name_H-M   'P 1'
#
loop_
_entity.id
_entity.type
_entity.pdbx_description
1 polymer ?
#
loop_
_entity_poly.entity_id
_entity_poly.type
_entity_poly.pdbx_seq_one_letter_code
_entity_poly.pdbx_strand_id
1 'polypeptide(L)'
;MFINTTKDDSWSVCSGVIDQVAGHEQVSRLSLENIMQHEFVGDTKDGGIALCLADPDGHSIPLFCQESAGATIEMTVDPGRGLSHPSGTIHSVVPEALGAANHIGELSAGCHCGGVTFWVTRPNAASEACSSPYPDLLLPYHSSSSANPADEKWWLRANKSKYLAGTCACRSCRLGSGSPIQTWAFIPRTNLVQSDRKQIDYGMGALKEIESSKGCFRNFCGTCGATVFWHCQERPDLVDVSIGLLRAEEGSRAETWLQWWTGRVSFIEDALDQVLIGNLQRGLPRIKVEG
;
A
#
# COMPACT_ATOMS: atom_id res chain seq x y z
N MET A 1 6.06 8.07 -17.59
CA MET A 1 7.37 8.77 -17.38
C MET A 1 8.40 8.08 -18.24
N PHE A 2 9.24 8.84 -18.96
CA PHE A 2 10.36 8.30 -19.75
C PHE A 2 11.67 8.67 -19.05
N ILE A 3 12.56 7.70 -18.86
CA ILE A 3 13.87 7.89 -18.26
C ILE A 3 14.88 7.41 -19.30
N ASN A 4 15.79 8.28 -19.74
CA ASN A 4 16.93 7.87 -20.55
C ASN A 4 18.10 7.54 -19.62
N THR A 5 18.58 6.31 -19.69
CA THR A 5 19.77 5.87 -19.00
C THR A 5 20.95 6.08 -19.94
N THR A 6 21.73 7.13 -19.68
CA THR A 6 22.81 7.55 -20.59
C THR A 6 23.97 6.55 -20.67
N LYS A 7 24.11 5.67 -19.67
CA LYS A 7 25.18 4.68 -19.58
C LYS A 7 25.11 3.61 -20.68
N ASP A 8 23.90 3.25 -21.09
CA ASP A 8 23.64 2.22 -22.11
C ASP A 8 22.75 2.71 -23.26
N ASP A 9 22.47 4.02 -23.31
CA ASP A 9 21.56 4.68 -24.26
C ASP A 9 20.18 4.00 -24.32
N SER A 10 19.72 3.52 -23.17
CA SER A 10 18.42 2.86 -23.04
C SER A 10 17.35 3.84 -22.56
N TRP A 11 16.09 3.54 -22.92
CA TRP A 11 14.92 4.27 -22.43
C TRP A 11 14.08 3.36 -21.57
N SER A 12 13.90 3.71 -20.30
CA SER A 12 12.89 3.11 -19.42
C SER A 12 11.59 3.89 -19.52
N VAL A 13 10.47 3.18 -19.63
CA VAL A 13 9.14 3.78 -19.72
C VAL A 13 8.30 3.28 -18.55
N CYS A 14 7.91 4.17 -17.65
CA CYS A 14 6.82 3.92 -16.73
C CYS A 14 5.51 4.18 -17.48
N SER A 15 4.87 3.09 -17.91
CA SER A 15 3.60 3.07 -18.64
C SER A 15 2.40 3.44 -17.76
N GLY A 16 2.56 3.40 -16.43
CA GLY A 16 1.46 3.58 -15.49
C GLY A 16 0.48 2.41 -15.53
N VAL A 17 -0.81 2.71 -15.40
CA VAL A 17 -1.89 1.70 -15.47
C VAL A 17 -2.53 1.69 -16.86
N ILE A 18 -2.57 0.51 -17.46
CA ILE A 18 -3.36 0.23 -18.66
C ILE A 18 -4.79 -0.10 -18.21
N ASP A 19 -5.80 0.62 -18.69
CA ASP A 19 -7.21 0.37 -18.34
C ASP A 19 -7.94 -0.55 -19.33
N GLN A 20 -7.51 -0.54 -20.59
CA GLN A 20 -8.16 -1.27 -21.68
C GLN A 20 -7.12 -1.69 -22.72
N VAL A 21 -7.34 -2.84 -23.35
CA VAL A 21 -6.55 -3.34 -24.49
C VAL A 21 -7.51 -3.63 -25.64
N ALA A 22 -7.48 -2.77 -26.67
CA ALA A 22 -8.34 -2.92 -27.84
C ALA A 22 -8.12 -4.28 -28.51
N GLY A 23 -9.21 -4.98 -28.86
CA GLY A 23 -9.16 -6.28 -29.55
C GLY A 23 -8.86 -7.49 -28.66
N HIS A 24 -8.62 -7.30 -27.37
CA HIS A 24 -8.39 -8.38 -26.39
C HIS A 24 -9.55 -8.59 -25.41
N GLU A 25 -10.74 -8.07 -25.74
CA GLU A 25 -11.96 -8.17 -24.93
C GLU A 25 -12.42 -9.63 -24.68
N GLN A 26 -11.95 -10.58 -25.50
CA GLN A 26 -12.35 -12.00 -25.45
C GLN A 26 -11.27 -12.94 -24.88
N VAL A 27 -10.14 -12.44 -24.38
CA VAL A 27 -9.10 -13.30 -23.81
C VAL A 27 -9.49 -13.72 -22.39
N SER A 28 -9.51 -15.03 -22.12
CA SER A 28 -9.91 -15.59 -20.82
C SER A 28 -8.95 -15.29 -19.67
N ARG A 29 -7.68 -14.98 -19.98
CA ARG A 29 -6.65 -14.58 -19.02
C ARG A 29 -5.62 -13.67 -19.67
N LEU A 30 -5.57 -12.40 -19.24
CA LEU A 30 -4.65 -11.39 -19.76
C LEU A 30 -3.44 -11.22 -18.83
N SER A 31 -2.26 -11.12 -19.44
CA SER A 31 -1.00 -10.70 -18.81
C SER A 31 -0.51 -9.49 -19.60
N LEU A 32 -0.26 -8.37 -18.92
CA LEU A 32 0.23 -7.14 -19.54
C LEU A 32 1.73 -6.96 -19.33
N GLU A 33 2.26 -7.59 -18.28
CA GLU A 33 3.65 -7.49 -17.90
C GLU A 33 4.31 -8.86 -17.72
N ASN A 34 5.62 -8.88 -18.01
CA ASN A 34 6.52 -9.96 -17.66
C ASN A 34 7.56 -9.38 -16.70
N ILE A 35 7.44 -9.69 -15.42
CA ILE A 35 8.34 -9.15 -14.40
C ILE A 35 9.70 -9.82 -14.55
N MET A 36 10.72 -9.04 -14.92
CA MET A 36 12.07 -9.55 -15.15
C MET A 36 12.93 -9.52 -13.88
N GLN A 37 12.75 -8.49 -13.06
CA GLN A 37 13.48 -8.25 -11.82
C GLN A 37 12.77 -7.17 -11.00
N HIS A 38 13.08 -7.10 -9.70
CA HIS A 38 12.73 -5.95 -8.86
C HIS A 38 14.02 -5.24 -8.44
N GLU A 39 14.05 -3.93 -8.61
CA GLU A 39 15.18 -3.07 -8.22
C GLU A 39 14.78 -2.15 -7.07
N PHE A 40 15.78 -1.62 -6.36
CA PHE A 40 15.60 -0.74 -5.20
C PHE A 40 14.75 -1.34 -4.08
N VAL A 41 14.69 -2.68 -4.00
CA VAL A 41 13.93 -3.38 -2.96
C VAL A 41 14.48 -3.05 -1.57
N GLY A 42 15.77 -2.73 -1.48
CA GLY A 42 16.42 -2.32 -0.23
C GLY A 42 15.84 -1.06 0.39
N ASP A 43 15.30 -0.14 -0.42
CA ASP A 43 14.70 1.11 0.07
C ASP A 43 13.44 0.87 0.92
N THR A 44 12.80 -0.30 0.72
CA THR A 44 11.66 -0.73 1.53
C THR A 44 12.06 -1.25 2.90
N LYS A 45 13.34 -1.59 3.12
CA LYS A 45 13.94 -2.27 4.28
C LYS A 45 13.42 -3.68 4.58
N ASP A 46 12.16 -3.94 4.29
CA ASP A 46 11.45 -5.18 4.58
C ASP A 46 11.15 -6.00 3.33
N GLY A 47 11.44 -5.48 2.14
CA GLY A 47 11.18 -6.06 0.82
C GLY A 47 9.84 -5.63 0.19
N GLY A 48 9.02 -4.85 0.91
CA GLY A 48 7.71 -4.40 0.45
C GLY A 48 6.82 -5.53 -0.06
N ILE A 49 5.97 -5.22 -1.03
CA ILE A 49 5.16 -6.24 -1.73
C ILE A 49 5.92 -6.91 -2.89
N ALA A 50 7.14 -6.48 -3.20
CA ALA A 50 7.98 -7.10 -4.24
C ALA A 50 8.29 -8.57 -3.91
N LEU A 51 8.46 -8.90 -2.62
CA LEU A 51 8.62 -10.29 -2.16
C LEU A 51 7.43 -11.19 -2.54
N CYS A 52 6.22 -10.64 -2.61
CA CYS A 52 5.04 -11.40 -3.04
C CYS A 52 5.08 -11.71 -4.54
N LEU A 53 5.86 -10.97 -5.32
CA LEU A 53 6.04 -11.13 -6.76
C LEU A 53 7.43 -11.68 -7.12
N ALA A 54 8.16 -12.26 -6.17
CA ALA A 54 9.52 -12.76 -6.37
C ALA A 54 9.59 -14.16 -6.99
N ASP A 55 8.48 -14.88 -7.05
CA ASP A 55 8.43 -16.21 -7.66
C ASP A 55 7.02 -16.49 -8.20
N PRO A 56 6.62 -15.81 -9.29
CA PRO A 56 5.42 -16.15 -10.03
C PRO A 56 5.63 -17.47 -10.76
N ASP A 57 4.70 -18.41 -10.56
CA ASP A 57 4.67 -19.68 -11.31
C ASP A 57 5.97 -20.51 -11.25
N GLY A 58 6.70 -20.48 -10.12
CA GLY A 58 7.91 -21.29 -9.90
C GLY A 58 9.18 -20.76 -10.58
N HIS A 59 9.13 -19.55 -11.15
CA HIS A 59 10.28 -18.85 -11.70
C HIS A 59 10.76 -17.78 -10.73
N SER A 60 11.95 -17.98 -10.16
CA SER A 60 12.59 -16.99 -9.30
C SER A 60 12.90 -15.71 -10.08
N ILE A 61 12.34 -14.60 -9.62
CA ILE A 61 12.59 -13.26 -10.12
C ILE A 61 13.64 -12.60 -9.20
N PRO A 62 14.76 -12.11 -9.76
CA PRO A 62 15.78 -11.42 -8.98
C PRO A 62 15.24 -10.22 -8.22
N LEU A 63 15.65 -10.10 -6.95
CA LEU A 63 15.39 -8.96 -6.08
C LEU A 63 16.73 -8.25 -5.84
N PHE A 64 16.88 -7.03 -6.30
CA PHE A 64 18.09 -6.23 -6.09
C PHE A 64 17.87 -5.18 -5.00
N CYS A 65 18.84 -5.02 -4.11
CA CYS A 65 18.81 -3.96 -3.10
C CYS A 65 18.75 -2.56 -3.73
N GLN A 66 19.39 -2.39 -4.89
CA GLN A 66 19.46 -1.15 -5.67
C GLN A 66 19.23 -1.50 -7.16
N GLU A 67 19.99 -0.91 -8.08
CA GLU A 67 19.99 -1.28 -9.50
C GLU A 67 20.47 -2.73 -9.73
N SER A 68 20.20 -3.30 -10.90
CA SER A 68 20.52 -4.69 -11.28
C SER A 68 22.01 -5.06 -11.30
N ALA A 69 22.92 -4.09 -11.15
CA ALA A 69 24.35 -4.34 -10.91
C ALA A 69 24.72 -4.46 -9.41
N GLY A 70 23.75 -4.25 -8.52
CA GLY A 70 23.91 -4.24 -7.07
C GLY A 70 23.76 -5.61 -6.42
N ALA A 71 23.89 -5.64 -5.09
CA ALA A 71 23.72 -6.87 -4.31
C ALA A 71 22.29 -7.41 -4.44
N THR A 72 22.17 -8.69 -4.70
CA THR A 72 20.89 -9.41 -4.67
C THR A 72 20.44 -9.63 -3.23
N ILE A 73 19.14 -9.50 -2.99
CA ILE A 73 18.51 -9.97 -1.77
C ILE A 73 18.36 -11.48 -1.90
N GLU A 74 19.21 -12.22 -1.19
CA GLU A 74 18.96 -13.65 -0.99
C GLU A 74 17.71 -13.79 -0.12
N MET A 75 16.68 -14.47 -0.63
CA MET A 75 15.56 -14.92 0.18
C MET A 75 16.02 -16.05 1.10
N THR A 76 16.94 -15.78 2.03
CA THR A 76 17.11 -16.66 3.18
C THR A 76 15.84 -16.51 4.02
N VAL A 77 15.01 -17.55 3.98
CA VAL A 77 13.80 -17.67 4.79
C VAL A 77 14.25 -17.87 6.25
N ASP A 78 14.83 -16.85 6.88
CA ASP A 78 15.27 -16.91 8.27
C ASP A 78 14.23 -16.20 9.17
N PRO A 79 13.62 -16.88 10.18
CA PRO A 79 12.29 -16.52 10.69
C PRO A 79 12.20 -15.32 11.65
N GLY A 80 13.17 -14.42 11.72
CA GLY A 80 13.15 -13.38 12.75
C GLY A 80 14.21 -12.29 12.63
N ARG A 81 14.83 -12.13 11.46
CA ARG A 81 15.75 -11.02 11.20
C ARG A 81 15.33 -10.34 9.91
N GLY A 82 15.09 -9.03 9.97
CA GLY A 82 14.99 -8.20 8.78
C GLY A 82 16.21 -8.40 7.88
N LEU A 83 16.07 -8.04 6.61
CA LEU A 83 17.11 -8.16 5.61
C LEU A 83 18.43 -7.59 6.16
N SER A 84 19.44 -8.45 6.36
CA SER A 84 20.77 -8.01 6.79
C SER A 84 21.46 -7.33 5.61
N HIS A 85 21.41 -5.99 5.58
CA HIS A 85 22.18 -5.20 4.63
C HIS A 85 23.69 -5.31 4.92
N PRO A 86 24.55 -5.46 3.90
CA PRO A 86 25.95 -5.07 4.01
C PRO A 86 25.98 -3.56 4.30
N SER A 87 26.69 -3.16 5.35
CA SER A 87 26.83 -1.77 5.79
C SER A 87 27.29 -0.87 4.64
N GLY A 88 26.37 -0.10 4.08
CA GLY A 88 26.60 0.91 3.06
C GLY A 88 25.63 2.05 3.27
N THR A 89 26.11 3.15 3.84
CA THR A 89 25.32 4.35 4.12
C THR A 89 24.84 4.97 2.81
N ILE A 90 23.54 4.89 2.51
CA ILE A 90 22.93 5.57 1.36
C ILE A 90 22.44 6.93 1.82
N HIS A 91 23.12 8.00 1.38
CA HIS A 91 22.61 9.36 1.47
C HIS A 91 21.52 9.56 0.39
N SER A 92 20.27 9.29 0.75
CA SER A 92 19.12 9.80 0.00
C SER A 92 18.95 11.28 0.34
N VAL A 93 19.11 12.15 -0.67
CA VAL A 93 18.86 13.60 -0.53
C VAL A 93 17.35 13.82 -0.54
N VAL A 94 16.69 13.42 0.55
CA VAL A 94 15.42 14.01 0.96
C VAL A 94 15.78 15.28 1.72
N PRO A 95 15.18 16.45 1.44
CA PRO A 95 15.42 17.64 2.26
C PRO A 95 15.23 17.28 3.74
N GLU A 96 16.21 17.58 4.58
CA GLU A 96 16.20 17.46 6.06
C GLU A 96 15.18 18.42 6.69
N ALA A 97 13.94 18.36 6.24
CA ALA A 97 12.84 19.19 6.67
C ALA A 97 11.63 18.31 6.94
N LEU A 98 11.80 17.40 7.90
CA LEU A 98 10.78 16.86 8.81
C LEU A 98 11.55 15.94 9.76
N GLY A 99 12.11 16.53 10.82
CA GLY A 99 12.62 15.76 11.94
C GLY A 99 11.48 14.89 12.46
N ALA A 100 11.53 13.60 12.13
CA ALA A 100 10.59 12.60 12.62
C ALA A 100 10.85 12.44 14.13
N ALA A 101 10.25 13.32 14.93
CA ALA A 101 10.04 13.03 16.33
C ALA A 101 9.05 11.84 16.35
N ASN A 102 9.60 10.62 16.37
CA ASN A 102 8.83 9.44 16.73
C ASN A 102 8.45 9.60 18.21
N HIS A 103 7.28 10.18 18.44
CA HIS A 103 6.65 10.11 19.74
C HIS A 103 6.29 8.64 19.99
N ILE A 104 6.68 8.12 21.15
CA ILE A 104 6.35 6.75 21.57
C ILE A 104 4.83 6.56 21.42
N GLY A 105 4.42 5.66 20.53
CA GLY A 105 3.00 5.37 20.29
C GLY A 105 2.35 6.06 19.09
N GLU A 106 3.12 6.73 18.22
CA GLU A 106 2.63 7.32 16.96
C GLU A 106 3.48 6.94 15.74
N LEU A 107 2.83 6.80 14.59
CA LEU A 107 3.44 6.53 13.30
C LEU A 107 3.29 7.75 12.39
N SER A 108 4.41 8.34 11.99
CA SER A 108 4.43 9.45 11.04
C SER A 108 4.02 8.98 9.63
N ALA A 109 3.28 9.85 8.93
CA ALA A 109 2.91 9.66 7.54
C ALA A 109 3.06 10.98 6.76
N GLY A 110 3.54 10.90 5.53
CA GLY A 110 3.74 12.10 4.72
C GLY A 110 3.92 11.83 3.24
N CYS A 111 3.45 12.76 2.41
CA CYS A 111 3.70 12.73 0.98
C CYS A 111 5.15 13.13 0.64
N HIS A 112 5.56 12.88 -0.61
CA HIS A 112 6.93 13.15 -1.07
C HIS A 112 7.37 14.62 -0.88
N CYS A 113 6.50 15.58 -1.20
CA CYS A 113 6.84 17.01 -1.08
C CYS A 113 6.68 17.60 0.33
N GLY A 114 6.23 16.81 1.31
CA GLY A 114 5.94 17.29 2.67
C GLY A 114 4.69 18.19 2.79
N GLY A 115 3.98 18.48 1.71
CA GLY A 115 2.78 19.34 1.73
C GLY A 115 1.56 18.71 2.45
N VAL A 116 1.57 17.41 2.66
CA VAL A 116 0.60 16.67 3.48
C VAL A 116 1.38 15.80 4.46
N THR A 117 1.16 16.02 5.75
CA THR A 117 1.73 15.26 6.87
C THR A 117 0.68 15.01 7.93
N PHE A 118 0.71 13.83 8.54
CA PHE A 118 -0.19 13.45 9.64
C PHE A 118 0.44 12.29 10.43
N TRP A 119 -0.16 11.96 11.56
CA TRP A 119 0.26 10.87 12.43
C TRP A 119 -0.88 9.88 12.62
N VAL A 120 -0.51 8.61 12.76
CA VAL A 120 -1.40 7.52 13.12
C VAL A 120 -1.11 7.11 14.54
N THR A 121 -2.12 7.18 15.42
CA THR A 121 -2.01 6.66 16.79
C THR A 121 -2.29 5.17 16.84
N ARG A 122 -1.79 4.49 17.88
CA ARG A 122 -2.18 3.10 18.17
C ARG A 122 -3.69 2.98 18.37
N PRO A 123 -4.29 1.80 18.08
CA PRO A 123 -5.68 1.59 18.41
C PRO A 123 -5.91 1.82 19.91
N ASN A 124 -7.04 2.44 20.23
CA ASN A 124 -7.42 2.82 21.58
C ASN A 124 -8.95 2.73 21.73
N ALA A 125 -9.49 3.11 22.88
CA ALA A 125 -10.93 3.01 23.13
C ALA A 125 -11.79 3.77 22.10
N ALA A 126 -11.32 4.89 21.55
CA ALA A 126 -12.06 5.64 20.53
C ALA A 126 -12.10 4.92 19.17
N SER A 127 -11.13 4.04 18.90
CA SER A 127 -11.04 3.25 17.67
C SER A 127 -12.19 2.26 17.49
N GLU A 128 -12.94 1.97 18.55
CA GLU A 128 -14.07 1.03 18.56
C GLU A 128 -15.41 1.72 18.27
N ALA A 129 -15.45 3.06 18.30
CA ALA A 129 -16.68 3.82 18.16
C ALA A 129 -17.22 3.84 16.72
N CYS A 130 -16.36 3.66 15.71
CA CYS A 130 -16.80 3.61 14.32
C CYS A 130 -17.43 2.26 13.98
N SER A 131 -18.27 2.24 12.94
CA SER A 131 -18.88 1.03 12.38
C SER A 131 -18.63 0.99 10.87
N SER A 132 -18.57 -0.21 10.32
CA SER A 132 -18.38 -0.41 8.89
C SER A 132 -18.94 -1.76 8.45
N PRO A 133 -19.57 -1.85 7.25
CA PRO A 133 -19.70 -3.10 6.53
C PRO A 133 -18.34 -3.79 6.35
N TYR A 134 -18.34 -5.09 6.08
CA TYR A 134 -17.11 -5.78 5.71
C TYR A 134 -16.56 -5.28 4.37
N PRO A 135 -15.24 -5.15 4.21
CA PRO A 135 -14.62 -4.82 2.95
C PRO A 135 -14.56 -6.05 2.05
N ASP A 136 -14.50 -5.85 0.74
CA ASP A 136 -14.31 -6.94 -0.24
C ASP A 136 -13.05 -7.77 0.06
N LEU A 137 -12.04 -7.14 0.65
CA LEU A 137 -10.81 -7.77 1.13
C LEU A 137 -11.08 -8.99 2.02
N LEU A 138 -12.08 -8.91 2.90
CA LEU A 138 -12.45 -9.98 3.83
C LEU A 138 -13.58 -10.86 3.28
N LEU A 139 -14.59 -10.25 2.64
CA LEU A 139 -15.75 -10.93 2.08
C LEU A 139 -15.96 -10.49 0.62
N PRO A 140 -15.69 -11.35 -0.38
CA PRO A 140 -15.79 -10.96 -1.79
C PRO A 140 -17.20 -10.47 -2.15
N TYR A 141 -17.33 -9.25 -2.65
CA TYR A 141 -18.65 -8.63 -2.89
C TYR A 141 -19.44 -9.31 -4.01
N HIS A 142 -18.75 -9.97 -4.94
CA HIS A 142 -19.40 -10.69 -6.03
C HIS A 142 -20.04 -12.03 -5.58
N SER A 143 -19.73 -12.53 -4.38
CA SER A 143 -20.24 -13.80 -3.88
C SER A 143 -20.80 -13.75 -2.45
N SER A 144 -20.60 -12.65 -1.74
CA SER A 144 -20.93 -12.49 -0.33
C SER A 144 -21.53 -11.11 -0.05
N SER A 145 -22.41 -11.02 0.95
CA SER A 145 -22.91 -9.73 1.43
C SER A 145 -21.84 -9.02 2.26
N SER A 146 -21.76 -7.69 2.12
CA SER A 146 -20.91 -6.83 2.97
C SER A 146 -21.52 -6.56 4.35
N ALA A 147 -22.76 -7.01 4.62
CA ALA A 147 -23.46 -6.72 5.87
C ALA A 147 -22.65 -7.18 7.09
N ASN A 148 -22.52 -6.29 8.09
CA ASN A 148 -21.84 -6.55 9.35
C ASN A 148 -22.82 -6.34 10.54
N PRO A 149 -23.83 -7.21 10.71
CA PRO A 149 -24.88 -7.01 11.72
C PRO A 149 -24.36 -7.14 13.16
N ALA A 150 -23.23 -7.83 13.36
CA ALA A 150 -22.58 -7.95 14.67
C ALA A 150 -21.64 -6.77 14.98
N ASP A 151 -21.50 -5.82 14.06
CA ASP A 151 -20.62 -4.65 14.19
C ASP A 151 -19.18 -5.04 14.56
N GLU A 152 -18.68 -6.11 13.93
CA GLU A 152 -17.31 -6.57 14.12
C GLU A 152 -16.32 -5.48 13.71
N LYS A 153 -15.41 -5.14 14.62
CA LYS A 153 -14.35 -4.14 14.42
C LYS A 153 -13.20 -4.74 13.62
N TRP A 154 -13.50 -5.20 12.41
CA TRP A 154 -12.59 -6.00 11.59
C TRP A 154 -11.27 -5.31 11.24
N TRP A 155 -11.22 -3.97 11.32
CA TRP A 155 -10.01 -3.17 11.16
C TRP A 155 -9.08 -3.24 12.37
N LEU A 156 -9.56 -3.64 13.54
CA LEU A 156 -8.76 -3.83 14.75
C LEU A 156 -8.22 -5.25 14.81
N ARG A 157 -6.89 -5.37 14.80
CA ARG A 157 -6.17 -6.63 14.61
C ARG A 157 -5.21 -6.90 15.77
N ALA A 158 -4.78 -8.15 15.89
CA ALA A 158 -3.82 -8.61 16.91
C ALA A 158 -4.18 -8.09 18.32
N ASN A 159 -5.37 -8.48 18.83
CA ASN A 159 -5.90 -8.01 20.11
C ASN A 159 -5.95 -6.47 20.23
N LYS A 160 -6.40 -5.79 19.16
CA LYS A 160 -6.52 -4.32 19.07
C LYS A 160 -5.18 -3.59 19.23
N SER A 161 -4.08 -4.17 18.77
CA SER A 161 -2.76 -3.51 18.76
C SER A 161 -2.32 -3.02 17.38
N LYS A 162 -2.95 -3.54 16.33
CA LYS A 162 -2.66 -3.25 14.91
C LYS A 162 -3.93 -2.88 14.15
N TYR A 163 -3.77 -2.23 13.00
CA TYR A 163 -4.84 -2.01 12.02
C TYR A 163 -4.79 -3.06 10.91
N LEU A 164 -5.92 -3.35 10.27
CA LEU A 164 -5.95 -4.20 9.08
C LEU A 164 -5.31 -3.45 7.90
N ALA A 165 -4.49 -4.16 7.14
CA ALA A 165 -3.93 -3.70 5.87
C ALA A 165 -4.23 -4.71 4.76
N GLY A 166 -4.29 -4.26 3.52
CA GLY A 166 -4.46 -5.15 2.38
C GLY A 166 -4.16 -4.51 1.04
N THR A 167 -4.24 -5.34 0.01
CA THR A 167 -4.03 -4.96 -1.39
C THR A 167 -5.37 -4.88 -2.11
N CYS A 168 -5.51 -3.93 -3.03
CA CYS A 168 -6.70 -3.73 -3.86
C CYS A 168 -6.28 -3.60 -5.32
N ALA A 169 -6.97 -4.33 -6.19
CA ALA A 169 -6.77 -4.35 -7.64
C ALA A 169 -8.02 -3.88 -8.40
N CYS A 170 -8.99 -3.24 -7.73
CA CYS A 170 -10.18 -2.74 -8.41
C CYS A 170 -9.83 -1.65 -9.42
N ARG A 171 -10.65 -1.53 -10.47
CA ARG A 171 -10.45 -0.53 -11.53
C ARG A 171 -10.31 0.89 -10.97
N SER A 172 -11.14 1.27 -10.00
CA SER A 172 -11.12 2.62 -9.41
C SER A 172 -9.79 2.91 -8.67
N CYS A 173 -9.28 1.95 -7.89
CA CYS A 173 -8.02 2.12 -7.18
C CYS A 173 -6.85 2.20 -8.15
N ARG A 174 -6.84 1.34 -9.17
CA ARG A 174 -5.81 1.35 -10.21
C ARG A 174 -5.71 2.68 -10.94
N LEU A 175 -6.84 3.21 -11.42
CA LEU A 175 -6.86 4.48 -12.12
C LEU A 175 -6.63 5.68 -11.20
N GLY A 176 -7.04 5.57 -9.94
CA GLY A 176 -6.82 6.63 -8.94
C GLY A 176 -5.37 6.75 -8.50
N SER A 177 -4.68 5.63 -8.30
CA SER A 177 -3.26 5.63 -7.86
C SER A 177 -2.27 5.66 -9.02
N GLY A 178 -2.69 5.26 -10.23
CA GLY A 178 -1.78 5.05 -11.35
C GLY A 178 -0.88 3.81 -11.20
N SER A 179 -1.22 2.89 -10.30
CA SER A 179 -0.52 1.60 -10.05
C SER A 179 -1.48 0.41 -10.20
N PRO A 180 -1.06 -0.74 -10.74
CA PRO A 180 -1.92 -1.92 -10.86
C PRO A 180 -2.42 -2.45 -9.49
N ILE A 181 -1.72 -2.10 -8.41
CA ILE A 181 -2.02 -2.51 -7.05
C ILE A 181 -1.97 -1.26 -6.16
N GLN A 182 -3.00 -1.07 -5.33
CA GLN A 182 -2.99 -0.07 -4.27
C GLN A 182 -3.04 -0.76 -2.90
N THR A 183 -2.26 -0.25 -1.95
CA THR A 183 -2.18 -0.79 -0.59
C THR A 183 -2.84 0.17 0.39
N TRP A 184 -3.77 -0.36 1.19
CA TRP A 184 -4.61 0.42 2.11
C TRP A 184 -4.48 -0.12 3.53
N ALA A 185 -4.39 0.79 4.50
CA ALA A 185 -4.63 0.52 5.92
C ALA A 185 -5.97 1.11 6.33
N PHE A 186 -6.80 0.35 7.04
CA PHE A 186 -8.14 0.78 7.47
C PHE A 186 -8.05 1.36 8.89
N ILE A 187 -8.11 2.68 9.00
CA ILE A 187 -7.82 3.40 10.26
C ILE A 187 -9.00 4.30 10.62
N PRO A 188 -9.53 4.22 11.86
CA PRO A 188 -10.55 5.14 12.31
C PRO A 188 -10.08 6.59 12.22
N ARG A 189 -10.95 7.49 11.77
CA ARG A 189 -10.64 8.92 11.64
C ARG A 189 -10.15 9.53 12.96
N THR A 190 -10.65 9.04 14.08
CA THR A 190 -10.23 9.41 15.44
C THR A 190 -8.76 9.15 15.73
N ASN A 191 -8.13 8.24 14.99
CA ASN A 191 -6.73 7.85 15.16
C ASN A 191 -5.79 8.55 14.17
N LEU A 192 -6.32 9.43 13.31
CA LEU A 192 -5.57 10.24 12.36
C LEU A 192 -5.46 11.67 12.89
N VAL A 193 -4.24 12.10 13.18
CA VAL A 193 -3.94 13.37 13.84
C VAL A 193 -3.06 14.27 12.97
N GLN A 194 -3.40 15.55 12.92
CA GLN A 194 -2.61 16.59 12.27
C GLN A 194 -1.45 17.04 13.15
N SER A 195 -0.57 17.89 12.60
CA SER A 195 0.55 18.47 13.33
C SER A 195 0.13 19.32 14.54
N ASP A 196 -1.06 19.92 14.48
CA ASP A 196 -1.64 20.69 15.60
C ASP A 196 -2.41 19.82 16.61
N ARG A 197 -2.29 18.48 16.48
CA ARG A 197 -2.93 17.46 17.34
C ARG A 197 -4.46 17.38 17.21
N LYS A 198 -5.06 18.10 16.26
CA LYS A 198 -6.47 17.92 15.93
C LYS A 198 -6.67 16.71 15.02
N GLN A 199 -7.90 16.22 14.97
CA GLN A 199 -8.29 15.21 13.99
C GLN A 199 -8.10 15.75 12.57
N ILE A 200 -7.90 14.84 11.62
CA ILE A 200 -7.80 15.22 10.21
C ILE A 200 -9.07 15.97 9.76
N ASP A 201 -8.84 17.14 9.16
CA ASP A 201 -9.78 17.77 8.25
C ASP A 201 -9.31 17.50 6.82
N TYR A 202 -10.26 17.32 5.90
CA TYR A 202 -9.92 17.03 4.50
C TYR A 202 -9.45 18.29 3.72
N GLY A 203 -9.24 19.42 4.40
CA GLY A 203 -8.66 20.64 3.86
C GLY A 203 -7.22 20.90 4.31
N MET A 204 -6.60 19.98 5.04
CA MET A 204 -5.30 20.18 5.66
C MET A 204 -4.15 20.28 4.63
N GLY A 205 -3.22 21.20 4.86
CA GLY A 205 -2.02 21.35 4.03
C GLY A 205 -2.32 21.49 2.53
N ALA A 206 -1.64 20.69 1.72
CA ALA A 206 -1.83 20.63 0.27
C ALA A 206 -2.87 19.57 -0.17
N LEU A 207 -3.69 19.05 0.75
CA LEU A 207 -4.67 18.02 0.44
C LEU A 207 -5.75 18.57 -0.50
N LYS A 208 -6.10 17.78 -1.51
CA LYS A 208 -7.22 18.00 -2.42
C LYS A 208 -8.17 16.82 -2.32
N GLU A 209 -9.44 17.08 -2.51
CA GLU A 209 -10.50 16.07 -2.49
C GLU A 209 -11.26 16.07 -3.80
N ILE A 210 -11.63 14.87 -4.26
CA ILE A 210 -12.61 14.67 -5.33
C ILE A 210 -13.64 13.64 -4.89
N GLU A 211 -14.88 13.81 -5.32
CA GLU A 211 -15.91 12.77 -5.26
C GLU A 211 -15.72 11.84 -6.47
N SER A 212 -15.06 10.71 -6.26
CA SER A 212 -14.69 9.75 -7.31
C SER A 212 -15.87 8.92 -7.82
N SER A 213 -16.88 8.75 -6.98
CA SER A 213 -18.22 8.26 -7.30
C SER A 213 -19.18 8.78 -6.22
N LYS A 214 -20.49 8.70 -6.45
CA LYS A 214 -21.49 9.24 -5.52
C LYS A 214 -21.25 8.72 -4.09
N GLY A 215 -20.93 9.64 -3.18
CA GLY A 215 -20.67 9.36 -1.76
C GLY A 215 -19.30 8.75 -1.45
N CYS A 216 -18.37 8.65 -2.41
CA CYS A 216 -17.02 8.10 -2.25
C CYS A 216 -15.95 9.10 -2.68
N PHE A 217 -15.06 9.44 -1.76
CA PHE A 217 -14.10 10.52 -1.90
C PHE A 217 -12.66 10.00 -1.94
N ARG A 218 -11.82 10.69 -2.69
CA ARG A 218 -10.37 10.45 -2.75
C ARG A 218 -9.64 11.71 -2.38
N ASN A 219 -8.69 11.60 -1.46
CA ASN A 219 -7.80 12.68 -1.12
C ASN A 219 -6.40 12.41 -1.65
N PHE A 220 -5.79 13.43 -2.23
CA PHE A 220 -4.43 13.38 -2.75
C PHE A 220 -3.70 14.70 -2.51
N CYS A 221 -2.37 14.68 -2.53
CA CYS A 221 -1.59 15.90 -2.45
C CYS A 221 -1.69 16.68 -3.78
N GLY A 222 -2.22 17.90 -3.75
CA GLY A 222 -2.30 18.77 -4.94
C GLY A 222 -0.95 19.25 -5.48
N THR A 223 0.14 19.03 -4.74
CA THR A 223 1.49 19.42 -5.15
C THR A 223 2.23 18.28 -5.84
N CYS A 224 2.32 17.10 -5.20
CA CYS A 224 3.09 15.96 -5.73
C CYS A 224 2.23 14.79 -6.22
N GLY A 225 0.90 14.89 -6.20
CA GLY A 225 -0.02 13.85 -6.68
C GLY A 225 -0.13 12.60 -5.81
N ALA A 226 0.54 12.54 -4.66
CA ALA A 226 0.51 11.37 -3.80
C ALA A 226 -0.92 11.05 -3.33
N THR A 227 -1.36 9.80 -3.52
CA THR A 227 -2.63 9.29 -2.98
C THR A 227 -2.55 9.24 -1.46
N VAL A 228 -3.53 9.85 -0.77
CA VAL A 228 -3.53 9.98 0.69
C VAL A 228 -4.63 9.14 1.33
N PHE A 229 -5.89 9.46 1.05
CA PHE A 229 -7.04 8.81 1.68
C PHE A 229 -8.06 8.37 0.64
N TRP A 230 -8.82 7.33 0.99
CA TRP A 230 -10.15 7.07 0.45
C TRP A 230 -11.14 7.00 1.62
N HIS A 231 -12.33 7.58 1.45
CA HIS A 231 -13.42 7.50 2.43
C HIS A 231 -14.78 7.56 1.75
N CYS A 232 -15.84 7.17 2.45
CA CYS A 232 -17.19 7.24 1.90
C CYS A 232 -18.25 7.52 2.98
N GLN A 233 -19.43 7.92 2.53
CA GLN A 233 -20.57 8.24 3.41
C GLN A 233 -21.17 7.01 4.10
N GLU A 234 -20.94 5.79 3.60
CA GLU A 234 -21.43 4.55 4.22
C GLU A 234 -20.66 4.20 5.52
N ARG A 235 -19.38 4.60 5.60
CA ARG A 235 -18.50 4.39 6.77
C ARG A 235 -17.66 5.64 7.06
N PRO A 236 -18.28 6.77 7.44
CA PRO A 236 -17.62 8.08 7.47
C PRO A 236 -16.46 8.19 8.47
N ASP A 237 -16.44 7.33 9.48
CA ASP A 237 -15.44 7.34 10.54
C ASP A 237 -14.30 6.31 10.33
N LEU A 238 -14.33 5.51 9.26
CA LEU A 238 -13.27 4.57 8.92
C LEU A 238 -12.64 4.97 7.58
N VAL A 239 -11.36 5.32 7.61
CA VAL A 239 -10.63 5.88 6.47
C VAL A 239 -9.61 4.88 5.93
N ASP A 240 -9.52 4.77 4.62
CA ASP A 240 -8.49 3.97 3.97
C ASP A 240 -7.27 4.88 3.74
N VAL A 241 -6.16 4.55 4.39
CA VAL A 241 -4.92 5.32 4.33
C VAL A 241 -3.92 4.63 3.42
N SER A 242 -3.36 5.37 2.46
CA SER A 242 -2.37 4.85 1.52
C SER A 242 -1.08 4.48 2.27
N ILE A 243 -0.72 3.19 2.25
CA ILE A 243 0.40 2.68 3.06
C ILE A 243 1.74 3.28 2.62
N GLY A 244 1.89 3.65 1.35
CA GLY A 244 3.12 4.29 0.84
C GLY A 244 3.46 5.64 1.49
N LEU A 245 2.56 6.22 2.28
CA LEU A 245 2.82 7.43 3.06
C LEU A 245 3.44 7.17 4.42
N LEU A 246 3.29 5.95 4.96
CA LEU A 246 3.74 5.62 6.30
C LEU A 246 5.28 5.63 6.37
N ARG A 247 5.82 6.08 7.50
CA ARG A 247 7.27 6.21 7.76
C ARG A 247 7.66 5.35 8.95
N ALA A 248 7.37 4.06 8.85
CA ALA A 248 7.71 3.08 9.87
C ALA A 248 9.22 2.77 9.82
N GLU A 249 9.85 2.60 10.99
CA GLU A 249 11.29 2.35 11.06
C GLU A 249 11.65 0.97 10.49
N GLU A 250 10.77 -0.02 10.72
CA GLU A 250 10.91 -1.41 10.31
C GLU A 250 10.78 -1.64 8.79
N GLY A 251 10.17 -0.71 8.06
CA GLY A 251 10.02 -0.81 6.61
C GLY A 251 8.66 -0.41 6.05
N SER A 252 8.53 -0.55 4.74
CA SER A 252 7.38 -0.08 3.95
C SER A 252 6.05 -0.74 4.30
N ARG A 253 6.07 -1.97 4.85
CA ARG A 253 4.87 -2.71 5.26
C ARG A 253 4.40 -2.35 6.66
N ALA A 254 5.20 -1.64 7.47
CA ALA A 254 4.85 -1.17 8.81
C ALA A 254 4.21 -2.27 9.70
N GLU A 255 4.78 -3.49 9.70
CA GLU A 255 4.17 -4.68 10.28
C GLU A 255 4.00 -4.62 11.81
N THR A 256 4.71 -3.72 12.50
CA THR A 256 4.45 -3.50 13.93
C THR A 256 3.13 -2.74 14.15
N TRP A 257 2.63 -2.03 13.13
CA TRP A 257 1.40 -1.23 13.14
C TRP A 257 0.25 -1.88 12.40
N LEU A 258 0.55 -2.68 11.38
CA LEU A 258 -0.40 -3.22 10.44
C LEU A 258 -0.37 -4.76 10.46
N GLN A 259 -1.55 -5.38 10.48
CA GLN A 259 -1.69 -6.79 10.16
C GLN A 259 -2.20 -6.91 8.72
N TRP A 260 -1.34 -7.43 7.84
CA TRP A 260 -1.67 -7.62 6.44
C TRP A 260 -2.62 -8.79 6.24
N TRP A 261 -3.68 -8.57 5.47
CA TRP A 261 -4.53 -9.62 4.98
C TRP A 261 -3.83 -10.35 3.83
N THR A 262 -3.56 -11.64 4.03
CA THR A 262 -2.82 -12.45 3.06
C THR A 262 -3.68 -13.46 2.31
N GLY A 263 -4.98 -13.54 2.64
CA GLY A 263 -5.89 -14.51 2.04
C GLY A 263 -6.43 -14.09 0.66
N ARG A 264 -6.36 -12.80 0.32
CA ARG A 264 -7.00 -12.26 -0.89
C ARG A 264 -6.43 -10.89 -1.29
N VAL A 265 -6.37 -10.64 -2.59
CA VAL A 265 -6.31 -9.27 -3.14
C VAL A 265 -7.74 -8.78 -3.36
N SER A 266 -8.10 -7.63 -2.80
CA SER A 266 -9.46 -7.09 -2.94
C SER A 266 -9.78 -6.76 -4.40
N PHE A 267 -10.97 -7.14 -4.84
CA PHE A 267 -11.50 -7.04 -6.19
C PHE A 267 -10.56 -7.67 -7.23
N ILE A 268 -9.99 -8.84 -6.92
CA ILE A 268 -9.15 -9.60 -7.86
C ILE A 268 -9.90 -9.92 -9.17
N GLU A 269 -11.21 -10.00 -9.13
CA GLU A 269 -12.07 -10.23 -10.30
C GLU A 269 -12.12 -9.03 -11.24
N ASP A 270 -11.88 -7.82 -10.73
CA ASP A 270 -11.81 -6.58 -11.51
C ASP A 270 -10.41 -6.33 -12.10
N ALA A 271 -9.44 -7.18 -11.80
CA ALA A 271 -8.07 -7.02 -12.27
C ALA A 271 -7.99 -7.20 -13.78
N LEU A 272 -7.50 -6.18 -14.49
CA LEU A 272 -7.22 -6.29 -15.93
C LEU A 272 -6.04 -7.25 -16.19
N ASP A 273 -4.95 -7.13 -15.42
CA ASP A 273 -3.84 -8.08 -15.46
C ASP A 273 -4.09 -9.20 -14.45
N GLN A 274 -4.78 -10.24 -14.89
CA GLN A 274 -5.17 -11.37 -14.05
C GLN A 274 -3.97 -12.24 -13.67
N VAL A 275 -2.92 -12.26 -14.50
CA VAL A 275 -1.70 -13.03 -14.20
C VAL A 275 -0.92 -12.36 -13.06
N LEU A 276 -0.66 -11.06 -13.17
CA LEU A 276 0.00 -10.27 -12.13
C LEU A 276 -0.72 -10.39 -10.79
N ILE A 277 -2.02 -10.13 -10.77
CA ILE A 277 -2.78 -10.10 -9.50
C ILE A 277 -2.94 -11.52 -8.93
N GLY A 278 -3.10 -12.54 -9.77
CA GLY A 278 -3.07 -13.93 -9.34
C GLY A 278 -1.71 -14.35 -8.75
N ASN A 279 -0.60 -13.85 -9.30
CA ASN A 279 0.75 -14.03 -8.74
C ASN A 279 0.90 -13.32 -7.40
N LEU A 280 0.46 -12.07 -7.31
CA LEU A 280 0.46 -11.31 -6.06
C LEU A 280 -0.29 -12.10 -4.97
N GLN A 281 -1.53 -12.52 -5.24
CA GLN A 281 -2.36 -13.24 -4.27
C GLN A 281 -1.68 -14.51 -3.77
N ARG A 282 -1.08 -15.31 -4.66
CA ARG A 282 -0.32 -16.52 -4.28
C ARG A 282 0.90 -16.21 -3.43
N GLY A 283 1.52 -15.04 -3.63
CA GLY A 283 2.69 -14.61 -2.88
C GLY A 283 2.40 -13.84 -1.60
N LEU A 284 1.17 -13.37 -1.36
CA LEU A 284 0.80 -12.67 -0.14
C LEU A 284 1.15 -13.43 1.15
N PRO A 285 1.01 -14.77 1.25
CA PRO A 285 1.42 -15.54 2.44
C PRO A 285 2.90 -15.42 2.82
N ARG A 286 3.76 -14.89 1.94
CA ARG A 286 5.16 -14.59 2.27
C ARG A 286 5.30 -13.44 3.26
N ILE A 287 4.28 -12.56 3.35
CA ILE A 287 4.14 -11.62 4.46
C ILE A 287 3.65 -12.43 5.65
N LYS A 288 4.57 -12.91 6.48
CA LYS A 288 4.21 -13.75 7.63
C LYS A 288 3.38 -12.92 8.61
N VAL A 289 2.14 -13.32 8.83
CA VAL A 289 1.33 -12.79 9.91
C VAL A 289 1.82 -13.46 11.19
N GLU A 290 2.64 -12.77 11.99
CA GLU A 290 2.84 -13.19 13.37
C GLU A 290 1.45 -13.18 14.06
N GLY A 291 1.03 -14.36 14.51
CA GLY A 291 -0.27 -14.63 15.13
C GLY A 291 -0.40 -14.05 16.52
#